data_AF-A0A0F9CRP7-F1
#
_entry.id   AF-A0A0F9CRP7-F1
#
_cell.length_a   1.000
_cell.length_b   1.000
_cell.length_c   1.000
_cell.angle_alpha   90.00
_cell.angle_beta   90.00
_cell.angle_gamma   90.00
#
_symmetry.space_group_name_H-M   'P 1'
#
loop_
_entity.id
_entity.type
_entity.pdbx_description
1 polymer ?
#
loop_
_entity_poly.entity_id
_entity_poly.type
_entity_poly.pdbx_seq_one_letter_code
_entity_poly.pdbx_strand_id
1 'polypeptide(L)'
;MPPEADSEACCRSCLPLAGWSAAIARRDRAILKFPIKGGRLFLYNNNPLIRSDYRGVTGLKTGYTRKAGRSLVATAKRGRVKLGVVLLHSYNPAEQTRKLLDRGFKTMRARR
;
A
#
# COMPACT_ATOMS: atom_id res chain seq x y z
N MET A 1 20.60 -2.59 -20.75
CA MET A 1 20.17 -2.13 -19.41
C MET A 1 18.84 -1.41 -19.61
N PRO A 2 17.68 -2.07 -19.46
CA PRO A 2 16.42 -1.44 -19.82
C PRO A 2 16.04 -0.37 -18.78
N PRO A 3 15.36 0.71 -19.20
CA PRO A 3 15.06 1.87 -18.38
C PRO A 3 14.02 1.54 -17.31
N GLU A 4 14.14 2.28 -16.21
CA GLU A 4 13.30 2.33 -15.02
C GLU A 4 11.87 1.83 -15.23
N ALA A 5 11.56 0.68 -14.63
CA ALA A 5 10.18 0.27 -14.42
C ALA A 5 9.50 1.31 -13.53
N ASP A 6 8.72 2.19 -14.15
CA ASP A 6 8.07 3.30 -13.46
C ASP A 6 7.12 2.74 -12.39
N SER A 7 7.44 3.00 -11.13
CA SER A 7 6.76 2.41 -9.98
C SER A 7 5.27 2.77 -9.96
N GLU A 8 4.94 3.91 -10.55
CA GLU A 8 3.58 4.36 -10.76
C GLU A 8 2.84 3.48 -11.77
N ALA A 9 3.45 3.15 -12.91
CA ALA A 9 2.84 2.31 -13.95
C ALA A 9 2.56 0.90 -13.42
N CYS A 10 3.50 0.31 -12.68
CA CYS A 10 3.32 -0.98 -12.01
C CYS A 10 2.19 -0.92 -10.96
N CYS A 11 2.07 0.18 -10.23
CA CYS A 11 0.98 0.33 -9.27
C CYS A 11 -0.37 0.51 -9.97
N ARG A 12 -0.44 1.27 -11.07
CA ARG A 12 -1.67 1.40 -11.86
C ARG A 12 -2.12 0.06 -12.45
N SER A 13 -1.21 -0.78 -12.93
CA SER A 13 -1.52 -2.10 -13.47
C SER A 13 -1.89 -3.14 -12.40
N CYS A 14 -1.42 -2.97 -11.15
CA CYS A 14 -1.76 -3.84 -10.02
C CYS A 14 -3.06 -3.43 -9.27
N LEU A 15 -3.56 -2.21 -9.47
CA LEU A 15 -4.81 -1.73 -8.86
C LEU A 15 -6.09 -2.53 -9.18
N PRO A 16 -6.22 -3.25 -10.31
CA PRO A 16 -7.38 -4.11 -10.59
C PRO A 16 -7.26 -5.55 -10.05
N LEU A 17 -6.35 -5.87 -9.11
CA LEU A 17 -6.32 -7.20 -8.49
C LEU A 17 -7.59 -7.45 -7.64
N ALA A 18 -8.65 -7.93 -8.27
CA ALA A 18 -9.81 -8.52 -7.65
C ALA A 18 -9.52 -10.00 -7.36
N GLY A 19 -9.72 -10.44 -6.12
CA GLY A 19 -9.52 -11.84 -5.75
C GLY A 19 -9.16 -12.07 -4.29
N TRP A 20 -8.96 -13.34 -3.93
CA TRP A 20 -8.68 -13.77 -2.56
C TRP A 20 -7.42 -13.10 -1.98
N SER A 21 -6.37 -12.90 -2.79
CA SER A 21 -5.14 -12.22 -2.38
C SER A 21 -5.39 -10.78 -1.90
N ALA A 22 -6.28 -10.05 -2.57
CA ALA A 22 -6.66 -8.69 -2.16
C ALA A 22 -7.54 -8.68 -0.90
N ALA A 23 -8.30 -9.75 -0.64
CA ALA A 23 -9.03 -9.90 0.62
C ALA A 23 -8.07 -10.15 1.79
N ILE A 24 -7.02 -10.94 1.58
CA ILE A 24 -5.96 -11.19 2.57
C ILE A 24 -5.15 -9.92 2.82
N ALA A 25 -4.70 -9.23 1.77
CA ALA A 25 -3.84 -8.05 1.88
C ALA A 25 -4.51 -6.83 2.55
N ARG A 26 -5.84 -6.81 2.65
CA ARG A 26 -6.62 -5.77 3.34
C ARG A 26 -6.83 -6.04 4.83
N ARG A 27 -6.53 -7.25 5.31
CA ARG A 27 -6.63 -7.60 6.72
C ARG A 27 -5.31 -7.32 7.43
N ASP A 28 -5.39 -7.01 8.71
CA ASP A 28 -4.21 -6.91 9.58
C ASP A 28 -3.60 -8.30 9.83
N ARG A 29 -4.44 -9.34 9.89
CA ARG A 29 -4.05 -10.73 10.11
C ARG A 29 -4.85 -11.68 9.22
N ALA A 30 -4.19 -12.71 8.71
CA ALA A 30 -4.84 -13.83 8.04
C ALA A 30 -4.22 -15.16 8.48
N ILE A 31 -5.05 -16.16 8.73
CA ILE A 31 -4.64 -17.54 9.01
C ILE A 31 -5.17 -18.39 7.88
N LEU A 32 -4.28 -19.04 7.14
CA LEU A 32 -4.62 -19.82 5.95
C LEU A 32 -4.22 -21.28 6.16
N LYS A 33 -5.01 -22.22 5.65
CA LYS A 33 -4.56 -23.61 5.54
C LYS A 33 -3.46 -23.67 4.49
N PHE A 34 -2.32 -24.26 4.82
CA PHE A 34 -1.16 -24.29 3.92
C PHE A 34 -0.38 -25.59 4.12
N PRO A 35 0.20 -26.20 3.06
CA PRO A 35 0.87 -27.51 3.13
C PRO A 35 2.29 -27.38 3.73
N ILE A 36 2.36 -26.94 4.97
CA ILE A 36 3.59 -26.85 5.79
C ILE A 36 3.42 -27.65 7.07
N LYS A 37 4.52 -27.99 7.74
CA LYS A 37 4.49 -28.60 9.08
C LYS A 37 3.69 -27.70 10.01
N GLY A 38 2.54 -28.18 10.51
CA GLY A 38 1.58 -27.41 11.32
C GLY A 38 0.32 -26.93 10.57
N GLY A 39 0.20 -27.18 9.26
CA GLY A 39 -1.04 -27.06 8.47
C GLY A 39 -1.62 -25.66 8.31
N ARG A 40 -1.00 -24.64 8.90
CA ARG A 40 -1.50 -23.25 8.94
C ARG A 40 -0.38 -22.24 8.73
N LEU A 41 -0.64 -21.26 7.87
CA LEU A 41 0.21 -20.10 7.63
C LEU A 41 -0.39 -18.87 8.30
N PHE A 42 0.40 -18.23 9.17
CA PHE A 42 0.02 -17.01 9.87
C PHE A 42 0.65 -15.81 9.16
N LEU A 43 -0.18 -14.95 8.59
CA LEU A 43 0.24 -13.75 7.89
C LEU A 43 -0.16 -12.52 8.71
N TYR A 44 0.82 -11.67 8.97
CA TYR A 44 0.65 -10.37 9.61
C TYR A 44 0.99 -9.28 8.62
N ASN A 45 0.14 -8.26 8.55
CA ASN A 45 0.34 -7.18 7.63
C ASN A 45 1.39 -6.21 8.15
N ASN A 46 2.48 -6.03 7.41
CA ASN A 46 3.50 -5.05 7.77
C ASN A 46 3.17 -3.63 7.30
N ASN A 47 1.96 -3.43 6.76
CA ASN A 47 1.50 -2.15 6.25
C ASN A 47 1.14 -1.21 7.41
N PRO A 48 1.90 -0.12 7.62
CA PRO A 48 1.62 0.81 8.72
C PRO A 48 0.28 1.52 8.57
N LEU A 49 -0.23 1.74 7.36
CA LEU A 49 -1.53 2.39 7.13
C LEU A 49 -2.72 1.48 7.48
N ILE A 50 -2.61 0.16 7.28
CA ILE A 50 -3.64 -0.79 7.73
C ILE A 50 -3.60 -0.95 9.24
N ARG A 51 -2.40 -1.07 9.82
CA ARG A 51 -2.20 -1.21 11.27
C ARG A 51 -2.67 -0.01 12.08
N SER A 52 -2.75 1.15 11.45
CA SER A 52 -3.18 2.41 12.07
C SER A 52 -4.55 2.89 11.59
N ASP A 53 -5.31 1.98 10.97
CA ASP A 53 -6.67 2.18 10.46
C ASP A 53 -6.84 3.47 9.64
N TYR A 54 -5.89 3.74 8.73
CA TYR A 54 -5.98 4.92 7.88
C TYR A 54 -7.21 4.80 6.96
N ARG A 55 -8.12 5.77 7.05
CA ARG A 55 -9.41 5.70 6.35
C ARG A 55 -9.25 5.61 4.83
N GLY A 56 -9.79 4.52 4.28
CA GLY A 56 -9.95 4.32 2.85
C GLY A 56 -8.73 3.71 2.16
N VAL A 57 -7.75 3.15 2.88
CA VAL A 57 -6.63 2.42 2.25
C VAL A 57 -7.17 1.27 1.40
N THR A 58 -6.71 1.21 0.16
CA THR A 58 -7.05 0.13 -0.78
C THR A 58 -5.88 -0.81 -1.06
N GLY A 59 -4.65 -0.38 -0.76
CA GLY A 59 -3.46 -1.22 -0.86
C GLY A 59 -2.21 -0.44 -0.48
N LEU A 60 -1.19 -1.13 0.02
CA LEU A 60 0.15 -0.57 0.17
C LEU A 60 1.22 -1.67 0.11
N LYS A 61 2.39 -1.32 -0.40
CA LYS A 61 3.61 -2.12 -0.37
C LYS A 61 4.75 -1.33 0.23
N THR A 62 5.50 -1.96 1.13
CA THR A 62 6.77 -1.44 1.67
C THR A 62 7.95 -2.13 1.00
N GLY A 63 9.04 -1.42 0.80
CA GLY A 63 10.30 -1.94 0.27
C GLY A 63 11.47 -1.32 1.02
N TYR A 64 12.55 -2.09 1.20
CA TYR A 64 13.78 -1.59 1.79
C TYR A 64 14.99 -2.31 1.19
N THR A 65 15.98 -1.54 0.77
CA THR A 65 17.33 -2.05 0.50
C THR A 65 18.35 -1.04 0.98
N ARG A 66 19.60 -1.47 1.22
CA ARG A 66 20.68 -0.55 1.63
C ARG A 66 20.90 0.59 0.63
N LYS A 67 20.71 0.34 -0.67
CA LYS A 67 20.92 1.34 -1.74
C LYS A 67 19.70 2.21 -2.01
N ALA A 68 18.49 1.65 -1.94
CA ALA A 68 17.25 2.38 -2.24
C ALA A 68 16.62 3.09 -1.03
N GLY A 69 17.08 2.79 0.18
CA GLY A 69 16.45 3.25 1.41
C GLY A 69 15.06 2.65 1.60
N ARG A 70 14.21 3.31 2.40
CA ARG A 70 12.83 2.85 2.63
C ARG A 70 11.92 3.44 1.56
N SER A 71 11.27 2.57 0.80
CA SER A 71 10.29 2.95 -0.22
C SER A 71 8.91 2.44 0.18
N LEU A 72 7.88 3.19 -0.19
CA LEU A 72 6.50 2.87 0.15
C LEU A 72 5.58 3.34 -0.96
N VAL A 73 4.72 2.44 -1.42
CA VAL A 73 3.63 2.79 -2.33
C VAL A 73 2.32 2.49 -1.66
N ALA A 74 1.39 3.46 -1.67
CA ALA A 74 0.09 3.32 -1.07
C ALA A 74 -1.01 3.88 -1.97
N THR A 75 -2.20 3.32 -1.82
CA THR A 75 -3.41 3.82 -2.48
C THR A 75 -4.54 3.92 -1.48
N ALA A 76 -5.36 4.95 -1.63
CA ALA A 76 -6.56 5.14 -0.83
C ALA A 76 -7.71 5.68 -1.70
N LYS A 77 -8.94 5.30 -1.34
CA LYS A 77 -10.17 5.74 -2.00
C LYS A 77 -11.13 6.31 -0.95
N ARG A 78 -11.64 7.53 -1.20
CA ARG A 78 -12.69 8.18 -0.40
C ARG A 78 -13.77 8.70 -1.35
N GLY A 79 -14.95 8.07 -1.33
CA GLY A 79 -16.03 8.37 -2.28
C GLY A 79 -15.62 8.09 -3.73
N ARG A 80 -15.76 9.09 -4.61
CA ARG A 80 -15.35 9.01 -6.03
C ARG A 80 -13.87 9.32 -6.27
N VAL A 81 -13.12 9.75 -5.24
CA VAL A 81 -11.70 10.11 -5.37
C VAL A 81 -10.82 8.94 -4.97
N LYS A 82 -9.89 8.56 -5.85
CA LYS A 82 -8.85 7.55 -5.60
C LYS A 82 -7.49 8.22 -5.76
N LEU A 83 -6.62 8.09 -4.77
CA LEU A 83 -5.27 8.64 -4.76
C LEU A 83 -4.25 7.54 -4.57
N GLY A 84 -3.08 7.73 -5.19
CA GLY A 84 -1.88 6.94 -4.98
C GLY A 84 -0.74 7.83 -4.53
N VAL A 85 0.14 7.31 -3.67
CA VAL A 85 1.38 7.96 -3.24
C VAL A 85 2.52 6.97 -3.40
N VAL A 86 3.58 7.39 -4.06
CA VAL A 86 4.84 6.68 -4.19
C VAL A 86 5.90 7.50 -3.46
N LEU A 87 6.55 6.88 -2.48
CA LEU A 87 7.71 7.43 -1.78
C LEU A 87 8.92 6.56 -2.07
N LEU A 88 9.99 7.19 -2.50
CA LEU A 88 11.30 6.56 -2.71
C LEU A 88 12.29 7.16 -1.71
N HIS A 89 13.14 6.30 -1.14
CA HIS A 89 14.22 6.71 -0.24
C HIS A 89 13.80 7.65 0.92
N SER A 90 12.67 7.34 1.57
CA SER A 90 12.14 8.15 2.66
C SER A 90 12.66 7.69 4.02
N TYR A 91 12.99 8.63 4.91
CA TYR A 91 13.35 8.34 6.30
C TYR A 91 12.13 7.84 7.11
N ASN A 92 10.95 8.44 6.87
CA ASN A 92 9.70 8.13 7.57
C ASN A 92 8.52 7.99 6.58
N PRO A 93 8.49 6.91 5.79
CA PRO A 93 7.55 6.77 4.68
C PRO A 93 6.10 6.66 5.14
N ALA A 94 5.86 6.07 6.31
CA ALA A 94 4.50 5.87 6.84
C ALA A 94 3.82 7.21 7.12
N GLU A 95 4.47 8.08 7.89
CA GLU A 95 3.91 9.38 8.26
C GLU A 95 3.81 10.32 7.04
N GLN A 96 4.85 10.36 6.21
CA GLN A 96 4.84 11.17 4.99
C GLN A 96 3.71 10.76 4.04
N THR A 97 3.45 9.45 3.89
CA THR A 97 2.35 8.96 3.07
C THR A 97 0.99 9.43 3.59
N ARG A 98 0.76 9.38 4.91
CA ARG A 98 -0.49 9.89 5.51
C ARG A 98 -0.68 11.36 5.21
N LYS A 99 0.35 12.18 5.46
CA LYS A 99 0.31 13.63 5.21
C LYS A 99 0.03 13.96 3.74
N LEU A 100 0.66 13.24 2.81
CA LEU A 100 0.44 13.44 1.37
C LEU A 100 -0.97 13.03 0.94
N LEU A 101 -1.46 11.88 1.40
CA LEU A 101 -2.82 11.45 1.09
C LEU A 101 -3.87 12.40 1.68
N ASP A 102 -3.70 12.85 2.92
CA ASP A 102 -4.64 13.80 3.55
C ASP A 102 -4.63 15.16 2.84
N ARG A 103 -3.45 15.67 2.47
CA ARG A 103 -3.33 16.88 1.66
C ARG A 103 -4.01 16.70 0.30
N GLY A 104 -3.78 15.58 -0.37
CA GLY A 104 -4.41 15.26 -1.65
C GLY A 104 -5.95 15.22 -1.56
N PHE A 105 -6.49 14.54 -0.55
CA PHE A 105 -7.94 14.50 -0.35
C PHE A 105 -8.54 15.86 0.02
N LYS A 106 -7.83 16.69 0.80
CA LYS A 106 -8.25 18.06 1.11
C LYS A 106 -8.34 18.91 -0.16
N THR A 107 -7.31 18.87 -1.00
CA THR A 107 -7.29 19.60 -2.29
C THR A 107 -8.40 19.13 -3.22
N MET A 108 -8.64 17.82 -3.34
CA MET A 108 -9.70 17.29 -4.21
C MET A 108 -11.12 17.60 -3.71
N ARG A 109 -11.30 17.85 -2.41
CA ARG A 109 -12.57 18.34 -1.85
C ARG A 109 -12.78 19.82 -2.12
N ALA A 110 -11.73 20.63 -2.04
CA ALA A 110 -11.79 22.07 -2.30
C ALA A 110 -11.99 22.42 -3.79
N ARG A 111 -11.72 21.48 -4.69
CA ARG A 111 -11.95 21.60 -6.14
C ARG A 111 -13.35 21.16 -6.59
N ARG A 112 -14.24 20.87 -5.64
CA ARG A 112 -15.66 20.57 -5.88
C ARG A 112 -16.50 21.70 -5.35
#